data_AF-A0A8X8YPU8-F1
#
_entry.id   AF-A0A8X8YPU8-F1
#
_cell.length_a   1.000
_cell.length_b   1.000
_cell.length_c   1.000
_cell.angle_alpha   90.00
_cell.angle_beta   90.00
_cell.angle_gamma   90.00
#
_symmetry.space_group_name_H-M   'P 1'
#
loop_
_entity.id
_entity.type
_entity.pdbx_description
1 polymer ?
#
loop_
_entity_poly.entity_id
_entity_poly.type
_entity_poly.pdbx_seq_one_letter_code
_entity_poly.pdbx_strand_id
1 'polypeptide(L)'
;MATDMAHSLRSSRSSFGSSNGFETPSHNSFATSNGDDYDSDGSNFAPRGGLAHFIVCATFGLPIIVFCTPNTLSSVMPPELAGAIPSIDKFQVEGFLRAIQKQLNSAGKRGFFSKRTVGAQVREKFTFEDMLCFQKEPIPTSLLKVNSDVISRAVKLFQVILKYIGVDSSDRVSSMSLDERIELVSKLFKHSLKRSELRDELFMQVSKQTRHNPDRHSLIRAWELMYLCASCMPPCKEIGGYLSEYVHTVAHSISNDSEVQALAMNTLNALKRSVKAGPRHTIPGREEIDAVLTGKKLTTIVFFLDETFEEITYDMATTVADAVEVLITLPHMYTYISYLWVAGTISTEKLV
;
A
#
# COMPACT_ATOMS: atom_id res chain seq x y z
N MET A 1 64.55 21.01 2.33
CA MET A 1 63.79 22.04 1.58
C MET A 1 62.38 22.07 2.15
N ALA A 2 62.17 22.96 3.11
CA ALA A 2 60.87 23.30 3.66
C ALA A 2 60.49 24.68 3.11
N THR A 3 59.24 24.87 2.71
CA THR A 3 58.64 26.20 2.55
C THR A 3 57.14 26.09 2.86
N ASP A 4 56.80 26.62 4.03
CA ASP A 4 55.51 27.17 4.40
C ASP A 4 55.03 28.21 3.38
N MET A 5 53.71 28.31 3.16
CA MET A 5 52.97 29.58 3.21
C MET A 5 51.48 29.33 3.44
N ALA A 6 50.95 30.02 4.45
CA ALA A 6 49.57 29.99 4.92
C ALA A 6 48.77 31.22 4.45
N HIS A 7 47.45 31.14 4.71
CA HIS A 7 46.41 32.18 4.78
C HIS A 7 45.75 32.70 3.49
N SER A 8 44.44 32.48 3.35
CA SER A 8 43.45 33.45 3.83
C SER A 8 42.01 32.92 3.73
N LEU A 9 41.30 32.97 4.86
CA LEU A 9 39.88 32.74 5.04
C LEU A 9 39.08 33.94 4.51
N ARG A 10 37.97 33.71 3.79
CA ARG A 10 36.95 34.74 3.59
C ARG A 10 35.59 34.26 4.07
N SER A 11 35.30 34.67 5.30
CA SER A 11 33.96 34.72 5.89
C SER A 11 33.10 35.74 5.15
N SER A 12 31.81 35.43 4.96
CA SER A 12 30.77 36.42 4.69
C SER A 12 29.53 35.99 5.47
N ARG A 13 29.56 36.28 6.78
CA ARG A 13 28.37 36.47 7.60
C ARG A 13 27.91 37.91 7.43
N SER A 14 26.64 38.12 7.12
CA SER A 14 25.92 39.35 7.44
C SER A 14 24.73 39.00 8.33
N SER A 15 24.46 39.88 9.28
CA SER A 15 23.62 39.66 10.45
C SER A 15 22.49 40.69 10.53
N PHE A 16 21.41 40.28 11.21
CA PHE A 16 20.52 41.04 12.10
C PHE A 16 19.50 42.09 11.59
N GLY A 17 18.32 42.04 12.24
CA GLY A 17 17.32 43.11 12.43
C GLY A 17 15.89 42.63 12.14
N SER A 18 15.16 41.96 13.04
CA SER A 18 14.41 42.42 14.25
C SER A 18 13.05 43.10 13.97
N SER A 19 12.03 42.65 14.73
CA SER A 19 10.95 43.43 15.38
C SER A 19 9.48 43.11 15.04
N ASN A 20 8.84 42.45 16.02
CA ASN A 20 7.54 42.69 16.67
C ASN A 20 6.22 42.87 15.89
N GLY A 21 5.16 42.26 16.44
CA GLY A 21 3.79 42.81 16.37
C GLY A 21 2.68 41.80 16.64
N PHE A 22 2.29 41.65 17.91
CA PHE A 22 1.01 41.09 18.36
C PHE A 22 -0.16 41.96 17.86
N GLU A 23 -1.33 41.37 17.62
CA GLU A 23 -2.63 41.76 18.22
C GLU A 23 -3.82 41.02 17.57
N THR A 24 -4.50 40.21 18.37
CA THR A 24 -5.94 39.97 18.26
C THR A 24 -6.67 41.09 19.02
N PRO A 25 -7.92 41.40 18.64
CA PRO A 25 -8.92 41.40 19.69
C PRO A 25 -10.27 40.77 19.30
N SER A 26 -10.91 40.34 20.36
CA SER A 26 -12.14 39.62 20.51
C SER A 26 -13.37 40.53 20.71
N HIS A 27 -14.55 39.91 20.53
CA HIS A 27 -15.86 40.25 21.09
C HIS A 27 -16.59 41.51 20.62
N ASN A 28 -17.82 41.33 20.12
CA ASN A 28 -18.95 41.95 20.81
C ASN A 28 -20.25 41.14 20.63
N SER A 29 -20.82 40.82 21.77
CA SER A 29 -22.14 40.23 22.02
C SER A 29 -23.20 41.31 22.10
N PHE A 30 -24.36 41.10 21.48
CA PHE A 30 -25.61 41.74 21.92
C PHE A 30 -26.75 40.73 21.86
N ALA A 31 -27.35 40.52 23.03
CA ALA A 31 -28.62 39.86 23.24
C ALA A 31 -29.72 40.94 23.28
N THR A 32 -30.85 40.66 22.64
CA THR A 32 -32.14 41.28 22.97
C THR A 32 -33.23 40.23 22.78
N SER A 33 -33.93 39.95 23.87
CA SER A 33 -35.20 39.24 23.93
C SER A 33 -36.30 40.05 23.26
N ASN A 34 -37.29 39.36 22.68
CA ASN A 34 -38.69 39.52 23.03
C ASN A 34 -39.50 38.40 22.37
N GLY A 35 -40.51 37.95 23.10
CA GLY A 35 -41.29 36.76 22.80
C GLY A 35 -42.53 36.98 21.95
N ASP A 36 -43.21 35.85 21.86
CA ASP A 36 -44.62 35.61 21.62
C ASP A 36 -45.11 35.34 20.18
N ASP A 37 -46.01 34.35 20.19
CA ASP A 37 -46.99 33.91 19.21
C ASP A 37 -46.71 32.70 18.30
N TYR A 38 -47.53 31.67 18.59
CA TYR A 38 -47.89 30.52 17.79
C TYR A 38 -48.47 30.94 16.44
N ASP A 39 -48.02 30.30 15.36
CA ASP A 39 -48.96 29.64 14.44
C ASP A 39 -48.28 28.57 13.58
N SER A 40 -49.04 27.50 13.33
CA SER A 40 -48.63 26.36 12.53
C SER A 40 -48.67 26.71 11.05
N ASP A 41 -47.59 26.42 10.30
CA ASP A 41 -47.73 25.97 8.92
C ASP A 41 -46.51 25.19 8.45
N GLY A 42 -46.80 24.04 7.84
CA GLY A 42 -45.82 23.09 7.37
C GLY A 42 -45.00 23.61 6.20
N SER A 43 -43.69 23.41 6.26
CA SER A 43 -42.88 23.31 5.06
C SER A 43 -41.71 22.35 5.27
N ASN A 44 -41.66 21.36 4.38
CA ASN A 44 -40.62 20.34 4.29
C ASN A 44 -39.23 20.96 4.17
N PHE A 45 -38.35 20.68 5.14
CA PHE A 45 -36.91 20.73 4.95
C PHE A 45 -36.30 19.43 5.50
N ALA A 46 -36.22 18.43 4.62
CA ALA A 46 -35.32 17.31 4.84
C ALA A 46 -33.86 17.82 4.70
N PRO A 47 -32.92 17.40 5.57
CA PRO A 47 -31.51 17.58 5.28
C PRO A 47 -31.17 16.76 4.03
N ARG A 48 -30.34 17.33 3.14
CA ARG A 48 -29.73 16.62 2.01
C ARG A 48 -28.78 15.53 2.52
N GLY A 49 -29.33 14.41 2.97
CA GLY A 49 -28.66 13.14 3.07
C GLY A 49 -29.01 12.34 1.83
N GLY A 50 -28.02 12.09 0.96
CA GLY A 50 -28.18 11.15 -0.15
C GLY A 50 -28.35 9.75 0.42
N LEU A 51 -29.59 9.36 0.69
CA LEU A 51 -29.96 7.99 0.98
C LEU A 51 -29.68 7.15 -0.27
N ALA A 52 -28.63 6.34 -0.20
CA ALA A 52 -28.48 5.22 -1.12
C ALA A 52 -29.72 4.33 -0.96
N HIS A 53 -30.56 4.28 -2.00
CA HIS A 53 -31.71 3.39 -2.03
C HIS A 53 -31.19 1.96 -2.21
N PHE A 54 -31.17 1.17 -1.13
CA PHE A 54 -30.87 -0.26 -1.17
C PHE A 54 -32.08 -0.99 -1.75
N ILE A 55 -32.08 -1.24 -3.07
CA ILE A 55 -33.08 -2.13 -3.68
C ILE A 55 -32.56 -3.57 -3.53
N VAL A 56 -33.06 -4.29 -2.54
CA VAL A 56 -32.89 -5.74 -2.45
C VAL A 56 -33.84 -6.36 -3.47
N CYS A 57 -33.34 -6.70 -4.66
CA CYS A 57 -34.14 -7.42 -5.64
C CYS A 57 -34.12 -8.92 -5.29
N ALA A 58 -35.19 -9.40 -4.65
CA ALA A 58 -35.35 -10.79 -4.29
C ALA A 58 -35.85 -11.61 -5.49
N THR A 59 -34.95 -12.02 -6.37
CA THR A 59 -35.20 -13.16 -7.27
C THR A 59 -33.92 -14.00 -7.39
N PHE A 60 -34.00 -15.23 -6.86
CA PHE A 60 -32.99 -16.30 -6.90
C PHE A 60 -31.65 -16.04 -6.18
N GLY A 61 -31.65 -16.19 -4.85
CA GLY A 61 -30.59 -16.92 -4.14
C GLY A 61 -29.19 -16.31 -3.96
N LEU A 62 -28.87 -15.13 -4.50
CA LEU A 62 -27.63 -14.40 -4.20
C LEU A 62 -27.91 -12.88 -4.13
N PRO A 63 -27.33 -12.12 -3.18
CA PRO A 63 -27.53 -10.69 -3.10
C PRO A 63 -26.77 -9.97 -4.23
N ILE A 64 -27.50 -9.60 -5.28
CA ILE A 64 -27.00 -8.73 -6.35
C ILE A 64 -27.18 -7.28 -5.90
N ILE A 65 -26.08 -6.57 -5.63
CA ILE A 65 -26.11 -5.16 -5.24
C ILE A 65 -26.01 -4.29 -6.50
N VAL A 66 -27.09 -3.55 -6.81
CA VAL A 66 -27.15 -2.57 -7.90
C VAL A 66 -27.13 -1.16 -7.30
N PHE A 67 -26.10 -0.37 -7.61
CA PHE A 67 -26.04 1.03 -7.19
C PHE A 67 -26.40 1.95 -8.35
N CYS A 68 -27.38 2.84 -8.12
CA CYS A 68 -27.60 4.03 -8.94
C CYS A 68 -27.11 5.25 -8.15
N THR A 69 -25.87 5.66 -8.38
CA THR A 69 -25.44 7.05 -8.12
C THR A 69 -25.56 7.85 -9.42
N PRO A 70 -25.79 9.18 -9.40
CA PRO A 70 -26.23 9.91 -10.58
C PRO A 70 -25.20 9.97 -11.73
N ASN A 71 -23.95 9.55 -11.52
CA ASN A 71 -22.90 9.60 -12.53
C ASN A 71 -21.86 8.47 -12.32
N THR A 72 -22.20 7.18 -12.51
CA THR A 72 -21.25 6.15 -13.02
C THR A 72 -21.88 4.74 -13.08
N LEU A 73 -21.60 4.04 -14.20
CA LEU A 73 -21.59 2.58 -14.40
C LEU A 73 -22.76 1.72 -13.90
N SER A 74 -23.70 1.46 -14.83
CA SER A 74 -24.55 0.26 -14.82
C SER A 74 -23.70 -1.00 -15.11
N SER A 75 -23.02 -1.53 -14.09
CA SER A 75 -22.50 -2.89 -14.09
C SER A 75 -22.60 -3.46 -12.68
N VAL A 76 -23.27 -4.60 -12.54
CA VAL A 76 -23.35 -5.36 -11.29
C VAL A 76 -21.93 -5.59 -10.76
N MET A 77 -21.62 -5.13 -9.54
CA MET A 77 -20.34 -5.45 -8.90
C MET A 77 -20.40 -6.87 -8.30
N PRO A 78 -19.37 -7.71 -8.53
CA PRO A 78 -19.25 -8.99 -7.84
C PRO A 78 -19.25 -8.82 -6.31
N PRO A 79 -19.87 -9.73 -5.54
CA PRO A 79 -19.88 -9.69 -4.08
C PRO A 79 -18.47 -9.59 -3.46
N GLU A 80 -17.49 -10.22 -4.10
CA GLU A 80 -16.08 -10.23 -3.69
C GLU A 80 -15.40 -8.85 -3.76
N LEU A 81 -15.98 -7.92 -4.50
CA LEU A 81 -15.48 -6.56 -4.63
C LEU A 81 -16.34 -5.55 -3.85
N ALA A 82 -17.33 -6.00 -3.08
CA ALA A 82 -18.16 -5.13 -2.24
C ALA A 82 -17.32 -4.31 -1.24
N GLY A 83 -16.23 -4.88 -0.72
CA GLY A 83 -15.29 -4.16 0.14
C GLY A 83 -14.60 -2.96 -0.54
N ALA A 84 -14.63 -2.88 -1.88
CA ALA A 84 -14.10 -1.75 -2.64
C ALA A 84 -15.09 -0.57 -2.76
N ILE A 85 -16.38 -0.77 -2.41
CA ILE A 85 -17.41 0.26 -2.55
C ILE A 85 -17.02 1.58 -1.85
N PRO A 86 -16.49 1.59 -0.61
CA PRO A 86 -16.11 2.83 0.05
C PRO A 86 -14.92 3.55 -0.59
N SER A 87 -14.11 2.84 -1.37
CA SER A 87 -12.88 3.34 -1.98
C SER A 87 -12.95 3.43 -3.52
N ILE A 88 -14.09 3.12 -4.13
CA ILE A 88 -14.27 3.05 -5.59
C ILE A 88 -13.93 4.38 -6.27
N ASP A 89 -14.25 5.50 -5.60
CA ASP A 89 -13.99 6.85 -6.11
C ASP A 89 -12.49 7.17 -6.23
N LYS A 90 -11.61 6.41 -5.59
CA LYS A 90 -10.16 6.55 -5.70
C LYS A 90 -9.62 5.88 -6.97
N PHE A 91 -10.34 4.91 -7.54
CA PHE A 91 -9.90 4.23 -8.76
C PHE A 91 -10.22 5.10 -9.99
N GLN A 92 -9.27 5.21 -10.92
CA GLN A 92 -9.47 5.95 -12.16
C GLN A 92 -10.14 5.10 -13.25
N VAL A 93 -11.20 4.36 -12.88
CA VAL A 93 -11.82 3.31 -13.70
C VAL A 93 -11.97 3.73 -15.14
N GLU A 94 -12.74 4.79 -15.42
CA GLU A 94 -12.97 5.19 -16.81
C GLU A 94 -11.71 5.59 -17.58
N GLY A 95 -10.76 6.25 -16.91
CA GLY A 95 -9.47 6.66 -17.50
C GLY A 95 -8.62 5.44 -17.87
N PHE A 96 -8.55 4.46 -16.96
CA PHE A 96 -7.84 3.21 -17.16
C PHE A 96 -8.45 2.39 -18.30
N LEU A 97 -9.78 2.19 -18.28
CA LEU A 97 -10.49 1.42 -19.30
C LEU A 97 -10.30 2.01 -20.71
N ARG A 98 -10.40 3.34 -20.83
CA ARG A 98 -10.14 4.04 -22.10
C ARG A 98 -8.70 3.86 -22.57
N ALA A 99 -7.73 3.92 -21.66
CA ALA A 99 -6.32 3.77 -21.98
C ALA A 99 -5.98 2.34 -22.43
N ILE A 100 -6.51 1.32 -21.75
CA ILE A 100 -6.35 -0.10 -22.15
C ILE A 100 -6.97 -0.36 -23.51
N GLN A 101 -8.19 0.12 -23.76
CA GLN A 101 -8.84 -0.05 -25.07
C GLN A 101 -8.00 0.58 -26.19
N LYS A 102 -7.42 1.76 -25.95
CA LYS A 102 -6.52 2.44 -26.90
C LYS A 102 -5.23 1.63 -27.13
N GLN A 103 -4.64 1.05 -26.09
CA GLN A 103 -3.45 0.19 -26.18
C GLN A 103 -3.73 -1.05 -27.03
N LEU A 104 -4.85 -1.74 -26.79
CA LEU A 104 -5.26 -2.92 -27.56
C LEU A 104 -5.47 -2.59 -29.05
N ASN A 105 -6.19 -1.50 -29.34
CA ASN A 105 -6.45 -1.06 -30.71
C ASN A 105 -5.15 -0.64 -31.45
N SER A 106 -4.14 -0.17 -30.71
CA SER A 106 -2.84 0.23 -31.26
C SER A 106 -1.90 -0.95 -31.47
N ALA A 107 -1.97 -1.97 -30.61
CA ALA A 107 -1.22 -3.21 -30.74
C ALA A 107 -1.70 -4.05 -31.95
N GLY A 108 -3.02 -4.04 -32.22
CA GLY A 108 -3.61 -4.72 -33.38
C GLY A 108 -3.17 -4.17 -34.75
N LYS A 109 -2.56 -2.98 -34.82
CA LYS A 109 -2.00 -2.40 -36.06
C LYS A 109 -0.55 -2.83 -36.36
N ARG A 110 0.16 -3.44 -35.40
CA ARG A 110 1.56 -3.88 -35.57
C ARG A 110 1.71 -5.41 -35.72
N GLY A 111 0.63 -6.18 -35.61
CA GLY A 111 0.62 -7.63 -35.74
C GLY A 111 -0.15 -8.13 -36.96
N PHE A 112 0.27 -7.76 -38.17
CA PHE A 112 -0.12 -8.52 -39.36
C PHE A 112 0.77 -9.77 -39.45
N PHE A 113 0.15 -10.95 -39.55
CA PHE A 113 0.73 -12.30 -39.48
C PHE A 113 0.87 -12.93 -38.08
N SER A 114 -0.25 -13.11 -37.39
CA SER A 114 -0.48 -14.40 -36.73
C SER A 114 -1.89 -14.89 -37.07
N LYS A 115 -1.96 -16.09 -37.65
CA LYS A 115 -3.17 -16.70 -38.21
C LYS A 115 -4.27 -16.79 -37.14
N ARG A 116 -5.47 -16.40 -37.58
CA ARG A 116 -6.72 -16.37 -36.83
C ARG A 116 -7.20 -17.80 -36.53
N THR A 117 -7.57 -18.08 -35.28
CA THR A 117 -8.49 -19.17 -34.93
C THR A 117 -9.48 -18.72 -33.87
N VAL A 118 -10.75 -18.73 -34.27
CA VAL A 118 -12.00 -18.83 -33.49
C VAL A 118 -12.37 -17.67 -32.54
N GLY A 119 -13.46 -16.98 -32.90
CA GLY A 119 -14.31 -16.25 -31.97
C GLY A 119 -13.85 -14.85 -31.59
N ALA A 120 -14.01 -13.87 -32.50
CA ALA A 120 -14.09 -12.48 -32.09
C ALA A 120 -15.40 -12.26 -31.32
N GLN A 121 -15.42 -12.71 -30.06
CA GLN A 121 -16.37 -12.20 -29.10
C GLN A 121 -16.05 -10.71 -28.95
N VAL A 122 -17.01 -9.86 -29.28
CA VAL A 122 -17.00 -8.46 -28.87
C VAL A 122 -16.86 -8.50 -27.35
N ARG A 123 -15.65 -8.26 -26.82
CA ARG A 123 -15.45 -8.26 -25.37
C ARG A 123 -16.39 -7.20 -24.83
N GLU A 124 -17.39 -7.65 -24.07
CA GLU A 124 -18.28 -6.78 -23.31
C GLU A 124 -17.43 -5.77 -22.55
N LYS A 125 -17.99 -4.56 -22.38
CA LYS A 125 -17.36 -3.41 -21.74
C LYS A 125 -16.44 -3.86 -20.60
N PHE A 126 -15.14 -3.59 -20.73
CA PHE A 126 -14.12 -3.88 -19.73
C PHE A 126 -14.60 -3.33 -18.37
N THR A 127 -14.66 -4.20 -17.36
CA THR A 127 -15.32 -3.92 -16.07
C THR A 127 -14.34 -3.41 -15.01
N PHE A 128 -14.86 -2.96 -13.87
CA PHE A 128 -14.03 -2.65 -12.70
C PHE A 128 -13.28 -3.89 -12.19
N GLU A 129 -13.89 -5.07 -12.28
CA GLU A 129 -13.26 -6.34 -11.96
C GLU A 129 -12.07 -6.61 -12.89
N ASP A 130 -12.24 -6.47 -14.20
CA ASP A 130 -11.14 -6.62 -15.18
C ASP A 130 -9.96 -5.67 -14.87
N MET A 131 -10.23 -4.46 -14.36
CA MET A 131 -9.22 -3.51 -13.92
C MET A 131 -8.41 -4.00 -12.72
N LEU A 132 -8.95 -4.90 -11.91
CA LEU A 132 -8.31 -5.47 -10.72
C LEU A 132 -7.82 -6.91 -10.92
N CYS A 133 -8.05 -7.53 -12.08
CA CYS A 133 -7.56 -8.88 -12.39
C CYS A 133 -6.15 -8.88 -13.00
N PHE A 134 -5.45 -10.02 -12.90
CA PHE A 134 -4.12 -10.21 -13.47
C PHE A 134 -4.04 -9.73 -14.93
N GLN A 135 -2.95 -9.06 -15.25
CA GLN A 135 -2.60 -8.74 -16.62
C GLN A 135 -1.13 -9.03 -16.89
N LYS A 136 -0.85 -9.48 -18.12
CA LYS A 136 0.49 -9.80 -18.58
C LYS A 136 1.24 -8.59 -19.12
N GLU A 137 0.53 -7.70 -19.80
CA GLU A 137 1.11 -6.52 -20.44
C GLU A 137 1.24 -5.35 -19.44
N PRO A 138 2.22 -4.44 -19.63
CA PRO A 138 2.32 -3.23 -18.81
C PRO A 138 1.04 -2.39 -18.84
N ILE A 139 0.67 -1.80 -17.69
CA ILE A 139 -0.43 -0.84 -17.61
C ILE A 139 -0.16 0.41 -18.46
N PRO A 140 -1.20 0.98 -19.10
CA PRO A 140 -1.07 2.24 -19.82
C PRO A 140 -1.13 3.48 -18.90
N THR A 141 -1.71 3.36 -17.71
CA THR A 141 -1.89 4.42 -16.71
C THR A 141 -2.03 3.80 -15.31
N SER A 142 -1.97 4.59 -14.25
CA SER A 142 -2.14 4.12 -12.87
C SER A 142 -3.55 3.59 -12.59
N LEU A 143 -3.69 2.76 -11.56
CA LEU A 143 -4.98 2.22 -11.10
C LEU A 143 -5.74 3.25 -10.27
N LEU A 144 -5.02 4.00 -9.44
CA LEU A 144 -5.59 5.07 -8.62
C LEU A 144 -5.57 6.41 -9.35
N LYS A 145 -6.53 7.29 -9.02
CA LYS A 145 -6.53 8.71 -9.39
C LYS A 145 -5.38 9.40 -8.66
N VAL A 146 -4.32 9.71 -9.39
CA VAL A 146 -3.09 10.33 -8.88
C VAL A 146 -2.66 11.49 -9.78
N ASN A 147 -1.73 12.31 -9.30
CA ASN A 147 -1.19 13.41 -10.07
C ASN A 147 -0.43 12.93 -11.32
N SER A 148 -0.38 13.77 -12.37
CA SER A 148 0.20 13.41 -13.67
C SER A 148 1.68 13.01 -13.61
N ASP A 149 2.44 13.58 -12.67
CA ASP A 149 3.83 13.25 -12.40
C ASP A 149 4.00 11.87 -11.74
N VAL A 150 2.96 11.37 -11.04
CA VAL A 150 2.92 10.06 -10.40
C VAL A 150 2.59 8.96 -11.41
N ILE A 151 1.73 9.22 -12.40
CA ILE A 151 1.29 8.23 -13.42
C ILE A 151 2.49 7.57 -14.12
N SER A 152 3.46 8.36 -14.58
CA SER A 152 4.65 7.81 -15.27
C SER A 152 5.49 6.89 -14.37
N ARG A 153 5.52 7.16 -13.05
CA ARG A 153 6.21 6.34 -12.05
C ARG A 153 5.39 5.09 -11.72
N ALA A 154 4.07 5.18 -11.65
CA ALA A 154 3.17 4.05 -11.47
C ALA A 154 3.30 3.01 -12.59
N VAL A 155 3.36 3.46 -13.85
CA VAL A 155 3.59 2.56 -15.01
C VAL A 155 4.93 1.85 -14.89
N LYS A 156 5.99 2.56 -14.47
CA LYS A 156 7.33 1.96 -14.23
C LYS A 156 7.33 0.99 -13.05
N LEU A 157 6.59 1.27 -11.98
CA LEU A 157 6.43 0.33 -10.86
C LEU A 157 5.83 -0.99 -11.36
N PHE A 158 4.79 -0.89 -12.18
CA PHE A 158 4.13 -2.08 -12.72
C PHE A 158 5.07 -2.96 -13.56
N GLN A 159 5.94 -2.36 -14.37
CA GLN A 159 6.97 -3.11 -15.11
C GLN A 159 7.95 -3.83 -14.18
N VAL A 160 8.34 -3.19 -13.07
CA VAL A 160 9.20 -3.84 -12.06
C VAL A 160 8.45 -5.00 -11.39
N ILE A 161 7.14 -4.88 -11.14
CA ILE A 161 6.30 -5.97 -10.64
C ILE A 161 6.24 -7.13 -11.64
N LEU A 162 5.95 -6.86 -12.92
CA LEU A 162 5.92 -7.89 -13.98
C LEU A 162 7.24 -8.66 -14.09
N LYS A 163 8.36 -7.94 -14.02
CA LYS A 163 9.69 -8.55 -13.99
C LYS A 163 9.88 -9.42 -12.74
N TYR A 164 9.52 -8.92 -11.56
CA TYR A 164 9.64 -9.66 -10.30
C TYR A 164 8.84 -10.96 -10.31
N ILE A 165 7.58 -10.93 -10.77
CA ILE A 165 6.72 -12.12 -10.82
C ILE A 165 7.07 -13.08 -11.96
N GLY A 166 8.05 -12.74 -12.81
CA GLY A 166 8.52 -13.61 -13.90
C GLY A 166 7.62 -13.65 -15.14
N VAL A 167 6.81 -12.60 -15.36
CA VAL A 167 5.91 -12.53 -16.53
C VAL A 167 6.64 -12.03 -17.79
N ASP A 168 7.65 -11.17 -17.63
CA ASP A 168 8.47 -10.61 -18.72
C ASP A 168 9.58 -11.57 -19.22
N SER A 169 9.83 -12.68 -18.52
CA SER A 169 10.82 -13.69 -18.94
C SER A 169 10.31 -14.48 -20.13
N SER A 170 10.54 -13.93 -21.34
CA SER A 170 10.39 -14.62 -22.63
C SER A 170 11.24 -15.90 -22.70
N ASP A 171 12.31 -15.97 -21.93
CA ASP A 171 13.22 -17.09 -21.90
C ASP A 171 12.97 -17.90 -20.62
N ARG A 172 12.20 -18.99 -20.74
CA ARG A 172 11.89 -19.90 -19.63
C ARG A 172 13.11 -20.66 -19.10
N VAL A 173 14.29 -20.43 -19.70
CA VAL A 173 15.53 -21.16 -19.42
C VAL A 173 16.37 -20.50 -18.32
N SER A 174 16.26 -19.18 -18.09
CA SER A 174 16.93 -18.53 -16.95
C SER A 174 15.93 -18.22 -15.83
N SER A 175 15.99 -19.03 -14.77
CA SER A 175 15.31 -18.68 -13.53
C SER A 175 15.95 -17.40 -12.95
N MET A 176 15.16 -16.35 -12.74
CA MET A 176 15.63 -15.10 -12.12
C MET A 176 16.30 -15.40 -10.78
N SER A 177 17.52 -14.88 -10.59
CA SER A 177 18.29 -15.12 -9.38
C SER A 177 17.67 -14.42 -8.17
N LEU A 178 17.97 -14.94 -6.97
CA LEU A 178 17.54 -14.32 -5.71
C LEU A 178 18.04 -12.88 -5.59
N ASP A 179 19.27 -12.62 -6.04
CA ASP A 179 19.90 -11.30 -6.06
C ASP A 179 19.10 -10.30 -6.89
N GLU A 180 18.69 -10.72 -8.09
CA GLU A 180 17.87 -9.90 -8.97
C GLU A 180 16.49 -9.62 -8.34
N ARG A 181 15.88 -10.61 -7.67
CA ARG A 181 14.63 -10.39 -6.91
C ARG A 181 14.80 -9.32 -5.84
N ILE A 182 15.88 -9.40 -5.04
CA ILE A 182 16.15 -8.45 -3.95
C ILE A 182 16.37 -7.03 -4.49
N GLU A 183 17.08 -6.90 -5.62
CA GLU A 183 17.28 -5.61 -6.27
C GLU A 183 15.96 -5.00 -6.78
N LEU A 184 15.07 -5.80 -7.34
CA LEU A 184 13.75 -5.36 -7.79
C LEU A 184 12.89 -4.88 -6.61
N VAL A 185 12.86 -5.64 -5.51
CA VAL A 185 12.15 -5.23 -4.28
C VAL A 185 12.72 -3.91 -3.74
N SER A 186 14.04 -3.80 -3.64
CA SER A 186 14.72 -2.57 -3.23
C SER A 186 14.36 -1.38 -4.13
N LYS A 187 14.26 -1.62 -5.45
CA LYS A 187 13.85 -0.59 -6.42
C LYS A 187 12.40 -0.15 -6.22
N LEU A 188 11.48 -1.07 -5.94
CA LEU A 188 10.09 -0.73 -5.61
C LEU A 188 10.03 0.17 -4.37
N PHE A 189 10.69 -0.24 -3.28
CA PHE A 189 10.71 0.52 -2.02
C PHE A 189 11.36 1.91 -2.14
N LYS A 190 12.42 2.05 -2.96
CA LYS A 190 13.02 3.36 -3.28
C LYS A 190 12.00 4.37 -3.82
N HIS A 191 11.01 3.90 -4.57
CA HIS A 191 9.99 4.76 -5.17
C HIS A 191 8.78 4.99 -4.26
N SER A 192 8.31 3.95 -3.59
CA SER A 192 7.02 3.94 -2.88
C SER A 192 7.11 4.34 -1.40
N LEU A 193 8.20 4.03 -0.69
CA LEU A 193 8.23 4.16 0.78
C LEU A 193 7.95 5.59 1.25
N LYS A 194 8.59 6.59 0.62
CA LYS A 194 8.47 8.01 0.96
C LYS A 194 7.30 8.73 0.28
N ARG A 195 6.58 8.09 -0.64
CA ARG A 195 5.51 8.72 -1.44
C ARG A 195 4.21 7.94 -1.27
N SER A 196 3.30 8.47 -0.46
CA SER A 196 2.01 7.82 -0.14
C SER A 196 1.21 7.43 -1.38
N GLU A 197 1.12 8.31 -2.40
CA GLU A 197 0.40 8.01 -3.65
C GLU A 197 0.99 6.79 -4.39
N LEU A 198 2.32 6.66 -4.44
CA LEU A 198 2.98 5.49 -5.06
C LEU A 198 2.93 4.25 -4.18
N ARG A 199 2.83 4.42 -2.85
CA ARG A 199 2.65 3.30 -1.92
C ARG A 199 1.29 2.66 -2.11
N ASP A 200 0.23 3.44 -2.12
CA ASP A 200 -1.13 2.94 -2.32
C ASP A 200 -1.28 2.31 -3.72
N GLU A 201 -0.71 2.95 -4.74
CA GLU A 201 -0.67 2.41 -6.09
C GLU A 201 0.10 1.08 -6.16
N LEU A 202 1.25 0.94 -5.47
CA LEU A 202 1.99 -0.31 -5.40
C LEU A 202 1.14 -1.43 -4.81
N PHE A 203 0.44 -1.18 -3.70
CA PHE A 203 -0.46 -2.18 -3.10
C PHE A 203 -1.56 -2.63 -4.06
N MET A 204 -2.19 -1.70 -4.78
CA MET A 204 -3.25 -2.03 -5.74
C MET A 204 -2.70 -2.78 -6.96
N GLN A 205 -1.53 -2.40 -7.46
CA GLN A 205 -0.89 -3.11 -8.56
C GLN A 205 -0.46 -4.53 -8.18
N VAL A 206 0.07 -4.75 -6.97
CA VAL A 206 0.42 -6.10 -6.50
C VAL A 206 -0.85 -6.92 -6.28
N SER A 207 -1.90 -6.35 -5.67
CA SER A 207 -3.21 -7.01 -5.52
C SER A 207 -3.83 -7.38 -6.86
N LYS A 208 -3.63 -6.56 -7.89
CA LYS A 208 -4.06 -6.88 -9.24
C LYS A 208 -3.40 -8.15 -9.78
N GLN A 209 -2.11 -8.34 -9.50
CA GLN A 209 -1.35 -9.51 -9.98
C GLN A 209 -1.63 -10.79 -9.18
N THR A 210 -2.36 -10.73 -8.07
CA THR A 210 -2.79 -11.91 -7.28
C THR A 210 -4.17 -12.43 -7.69
N ARG A 211 -5.02 -11.61 -8.31
CA ARG A 211 -6.40 -11.99 -8.70
C ARG A 211 -6.42 -12.65 -10.08
N HIS A 212 -6.99 -13.85 -10.18
CA HIS A 212 -7.08 -14.62 -11.43
C HIS A 212 -5.74 -14.76 -12.19
N ASN A 213 -4.63 -14.87 -11.46
CA ASN A 213 -3.34 -15.16 -12.06
C ASN A 213 -3.30 -16.64 -12.49
N PRO A 214 -3.17 -16.95 -13.80
CA PRO A 214 -3.22 -18.33 -14.28
C PRO A 214 -1.93 -19.12 -14.01
N ASP A 215 -0.82 -18.44 -13.76
CA ASP A 215 0.48 -19.08 -13.52
C ASP A 215 0.76 -19.18 -12.02
N ARG A 216 0.87 -20.40 -11.51
CA ARG A 216 1.05 -20.66 -10.08
C ARG A 216 2.31 -19.98 -9.52
N HIS A 217 3.41 -20.06 -10.24
CA HIS A 217 4.69 -19.53 -9.78
C HIS A 217 4.68 -17.99 -9.77
N SER A 218 4.08 -17.35 -10.77
CA SER A 218 3.80 -15.92 -10.80
C SER A 218 2.89 -15.49 -9.65
N LEU A 219 1.86 -16.28 -9.36
CA LEU A 219 0.93 -16.03 -8.25
C LEU A 219 1.64 -16.06 -6.89
N ILE A 220 2.48 -17.08 -6.63
CA ILE A 220 3.29 -17.15 -5.40
C ILE A 220 4.18 -15.93 -5.26
N ARG A 221 4.90 -15.55 -6.33
CA ARG A 221 5.73 -14.35 -6.31
C ARG A 221 4.92 -13.07 -6.05
N ALA A 222 3.72 -12.94 -6.63
CA ALA A 222 2.87 -11.79 -6.35
C ALA A 222 2.49 -11.71 -4.86
N TRP A 223 2.22 -12.84 -4.21
CA TRP A 223 1.94 -12.91 -2.77
C TRP A 223 3.17 -12.71 -1.89
N GLU A 224 4.35 -13.23 -2.26
CA GLU A 224 5.62 -12.90 -1.59
C GLU A 224 5.85 -11.38 -1.61
N LEU A 225 5.62 -10.74 -2.76
CA LEU A 225 5.79 -9.30 -2.91
C LEU A 225 4.76 -8.52 -2.08
N MET A 226 3.52 -8.99 -2.01
CA MET A 226 2.49 -8.41 -1.15
C MET A 226 2.92 -8.47 0.33
N TYR A 227 3.42 -9.62 0.78
CA TYR A 227 3.92 -9.81 2.14
C TYR A 227 5.10 -8.89 2.45
N LEU A 228 6.08 -8.80 1.54
CA LEU A 228 7.20 -7.86 1.66
C LEU A 228 6.73 -6.42 1.80
N CYS A 229 5.76 -5.98 0.99
CA CYS A 229 5.19 -4.64 1.07
C CYS A 229 4.50 -4.40 2.42
N ALA A 230 3.65 -5.33 2.85
CA ALA A 230 2.90 -5.24 4.11
C ALA A 230 3.80 -5.20 5.34
N SER A 231 4.92 -5.91 5.31
CA SER A 231 5.91 -5.93 6.40
C SER A 231 6.74 -4.64 6.47
N CYS A 232 6.86 -3.90 5.36
CA CYS A 232 7.63 -2.67 5.29
C CYS A 232 6.80 -1.41 5.61
N MET A 233 5.54 -1.39 5.20
CA MET A 233 4.68 -0.22 5.32
C MET A 233 3.20 -0.57 5.17
N PRO A 234 2.27 0.17 5.82
CA PRO A 234 0.85 0.03 5.55
C PRO A 234 0.40 0.90 4.35
N PRO A 235 -0.65 0.51 3.61
CA PRO A 235 -1.37 1.45 2.74
C PRO A 235 -2.06 2.53 3.56
N CYS A 236 -2.59 3.57 2.91
CA CYS A 236 -3.46 4.54 3.59
C CYS A 236 -4.75 3.88 4.11
N LYS A 237 -5.44 4.52 5.06
CA LYS A 237 -6.62 3.94 5.74
C LYS A 237 -7.74 3.53 4.78
N GLU A 238 -7.98 4.35 3.76
CA GLU A 238 -9.05 4.15 2.77
C GLU A 238 -8.80 2.90 1.91
N ILE A 239 -7.56 2.70 1.46
CA ILE A 239 -7.14 1.53 0.66
C ILE A 239 -6.91 0.31 1.56
N GLY A 240 -6.42 0.52 2.78
CA GLY A 240 -6.11 -0.51 3.75
C GLY A 240 -7.32 -1.33 4.18
N GLY A 241 -8.49 -0.70 4.34
CA GLY A 241 -9.73 -1.43 4.63
C GLY A 241 -10.08 -2.43 3.52
N TYR A 242 -10.13 -1.96 2.28
CA TYR A 242 -10.39 -2.81 1.10
C TYR A 242 -9.35 -3.94 0.96
N LEU A 243 -8.06 -3.61 1.06
CA LEU A 243 -7.00 -4.60 0.90
C LEU A 243 -7.03 -5.65 2.01
N SER A 244 -7.27 -5.24 3.26
CA SER A 244 -7.32 -6.17 4.40
C SER A 244 -8.45 -7.18 4.25
N GLU A 245 -9.62 -6.75 3.78
CA GLU A 245 -10.77 -7.64 3.52
C GLU A 245 -10.46 -8.65 2.41
N TYR A 246 -9.82 -8.19 1.33
CA TYR A 246 -9.38 -9.07 0.25
C TYR A 246 -8.39 -10.13 0.74
N VAL A 247 -7.33 -9.69 1.45
CA VAL A 247 -6.30 -10.59 1.99
C VAL A 247 -6.92 -11.57 3.00
N HIS A 248 -7.83 -11.10 3.85
CA HIS A 248 -8.55 -11.94 4.81
C HIS A 248 -9.37 -13.04 4.11
N THR A 249 -10.08 -12.69 3.04
CA THR A 249 -10.86 -13.65 2.23
C THR A 249 -9.96 -14.71 1.61
N VAL A 250 -8.80 -14.31 1.05
CA VAL A 250 -7.85 -15.26 0.47
C VAL A 250 -7.22 -16.16 1.53
N ALA A 251 -6.89 -15.62 2.70
CA ALA A 251 -6.26 -16.34 3.80
C ALA A 251 -7.17 -17.42 4.43
N HIS A 252 -8.49 -17.27 4.35
CA HIS A 252 -9.47 -18.20 4.91
C HIS A 252 -10.27 -18.97 3.86
N SER A 253 -9.93 -18.81 2.58
CA SER A 253 -10.57 -19.53 1.49
C SER A 253 -10.19 -21.01 1.52
N ILE A 254 -11.18 -21.90 1.41
CA ILE A 254 -10.99 -23.36 1.46
C ILE A 254 -10.44 -23.90 0.12
N SER A 255 -10.64 -23.19 -0.98
CA SER A 255 -10.31 -23.64 -2.34
C SER A 255 -8.95 -23.16 -2.85
N ASN A 256 -8.25 -22.30 -2.10
CA ASN A 256 -6.98 -21.73 -2.54
C ASN A 256 -5.80 -22.67 -2.30
N ASP A 257 -4.73 -22.46 -3.06
CA ASP A 257 -3.44 -23.12 -2.85
C ASP A 257 -2.91 -22.87 -1.42
N SER A 258 -2.44 -23.91 -0.73
CA SER A 258 -2.03 -23.83 0.68
C SER A 258 -0.89 -22.84 0.92
N GLU A 259 0.03 -22.72 -0.03
CA GLU A 259 1.14 -21.78 0.05
C GLU A 259 0.66 -20.33 -0.15
N VAL A 260 -0.31 -20.12 -1.04
CA VAL A 260 -0.98 -18.83 -1.21
C VAL A 260 -1.72 -18.43 0.07
N GLN A 261 -2.44 -19.37 0.70
CA GLN A 261 -3.14 -19.12 1.96
C GLN A 261 -2.16 -18.73 3.08
N ALA A 262 -1.02 -19.44 3.18
CA ALA A 262 0.01 -19.13 4.17
C ALA A 262 0.61 -17.74 3.95
N LEU A 263 0.93 -17.37 2.70
CA LEU A 263 1.42 -16.02 2.37
C LEU A 263 0.37 -14.94 2.62
N ALA A 264 -0.90 -15.21 2.35
CA ALA A 264 -2.01 -14.29 2.65
C ALA A 264 -2.17 -14.11 4.17
N MET A 265 -2.03 -15.17 4.97
CA MET A 265 -2.06 -15.09 6.43
C MET A 265 -0.87 -14.27 6.98
N ASN A 266 0.33 -14.51 6.46
CA ASN A 266 1.52 -13.72 6.80
C ASN A 266 1.34 -12.24 6.44
N THR A 267 0.80 -11.98 5.25
CA THR A 267 0.45 -10.62 4.78
C THR A 267 -0.55 -9.95 5.73
N LEU A 268 -1.59 -10.65 6.15
CA LEU A 268 -2.61 -10.12 7.06
C LEU A 268 -2.01 -9.73 8.41
N ASN A 269 -1.14 -10.58 8.97
CA ASN A 269 -0.45 -10.30 10.22
C ASN A 269 0.53 -9.12 10.07
N ALA A 270 1.26 -9.06 8.96
CA ALA A 270 2.15 -7.95 8.65
C ALA A 270 1.40 -6.62 8.50
N LEU A 271 0.25 -6.60 7.82
CA LEU A 271 -0.61 -5.41 7.72
C LEU A 271 -1.05 -4.92 9.11
N LYS A 272 -1.49 -5.82 10.00
CA LYS A 272 -1.87 -5.44 11.37
C LYS A 272 -0.71 -4.80 12.13
N ARG A 273 0.49 -5.39 12.04
CA ARG A 273 1.70 -4.85 12.68
C ARG A 273 2.10 -3.50 12.09
N SER A 274 2.15 -3.38 10.77
CA SER A 274 2.58 -2.14 10.11
C SER A 274 1.57 -1.01 10.23
N VAL A 275 0.28 -1.28 10.39
CA VAL A 275 -0.72 -0.25 10.73
C VAL A 275 -0.46 0.32 12.13
N LYS A 276 -0.07 -0.52 13.11
CA LYS A 276 0.28 -0.07 14.47
C LYS A 276 1.62 0.67 14.49
N ALA A 277 2.63 0.16 13.79
CA ALA A 277 3.98 0.71 13.77
C ALA A 277 4.15 1.93 12.86
N GLY A 278 3.32 2.04 11.82
CA GLY A 278 3.49 3.01 10.74
C GLY A 278 4.48 2.54 9.65
N PRO A 279 4.68 3.34 8.59
CA PRO A 279 5.63 3.03 7.54
C PRO A 279 7.07 3.17 8.03
N ARG A 280 7.97 2.28 7.58
CA ARG A 280 9.41 2.41 7.86
C ARG A 280 9.99 3.71 7.29
N HIS A 281 11.00 4.24 7.97
CA HIS A 281 11.74 5.42 7.52
C HIS A 281 12.88 5.10 6.54
N THR A 282 13.39 3.87 6.62
CA THR A 282 14.49 3.33 5.81
C THR A 282 14.03 2.12 5.03
N ILE A 283 14.67 1.89 3.90
CA ILE A 283 14.41 0.72 3.06
C ILE A 283 15.00 -0.51 3.76
N PRO A 284 14.30 -1.66 3.77
CA PRO A 284 14.83 -2.89 4.32
C PRO A 284 16.19 -3.27 3.73
N GLY A 285 17.07 -3.83 4.56
CA GLY A 285 18.36 -4.36 4.18
C GLY A 285 18.25 -5.56 3.22
N ARG A 286 19.37 -5.96 2.64
CA ARG A 286 19.41 -7.10 1.70
C ARG A 286 19.12 -8.40 2.45
N GLU A 287 19.70 -8.56 3.62
CA GLU A 287 19.52 -9.65 4.58
C GLU A 287 18.06 -9.78 5.02
N GLU A 288 17.39 -8.65 5.25
CA GLU A 288 15.97 -8.61 5.60
C GLU A 288 15.08 -9.15 4.48
N ILE A 289 15.31 -8.68 3.25
CA ILE A 289 14.56 -9.14 2.08
C ILE A 289 14.89 -10.62 1.78
N ASP A 290 16.16 -11.01 1.84
CA ASP A 290 16.59 -12.41 1.70
C ASP A 290 15.88 -13.32 2.71
N ALA A 291 15.84 -12.91 3.98
CA ALA A 291 15.21 -13.69 5.04
C ALA A 291 13.73 -13.95 4.78
N VAL A 292 12.98 -12.94 4.35
CA VAL A 292 11.56 -13.11 3.97
C VAL A 292 11.41 -14.03 2.77
N LEU A 293 12.27 -13.88 1.76
CA LEU A 293 12.22 -14.63 0.51
C LEU A 293 12.69 -16.08 0.62
N THR A 294 13.47 -16.42 1.64
CA THR A 294 14.03 -17.77 1.86
C THR A 294 13.52 -18.43 3.14
N GLY A 295 12.69 -17.73 3.92
CA GLY A 295 12.18 -18.22 5.21
C GLY A 295 13.25 -18.32 6.30
N LYS A 296 14.40 -17.64 6.15
CA LYS A 296 15.45 -17.61 7.18
C LYS A 296 15.00 -16.73 8.34
N LYS A 297 15.43 -17.08 9.55
CA LYS A 297 15.28 -16.25 10.74
C LYS A 297 16.47 -15.31 10.85
N LEU A 298 16.22 -14.03 11.14
CA LEU A 298 17.27 -13.09 11.49
C LEU A 298 17.42 -13.06 13.00
N THR A 299 18.67 -12.91 13.44
CA THR A 299 18.99 -12.69 14.85
C THR A 299 19.90 -11.48 14.99
N THR A 300 19.79 -10.82 16.14
CA THR A 300 20.66 -9.72 16.53
C THR A 300 21.00 -9.83 18.01
N ILE A 301 22.17 -9.32 18.38
CA ILE A 301 22.67 -9.34 19.76
C ILE A 301 22.34 -8.00 20.42
N VAL A 302 21.68 -8.06 21.58
CA VAL A 302 21.42 -6.91 22.44
C VAL A 302 22.40 -6.95 23.60
N PHE A 303 23.21 -5.91 23.73
CA PHE A 303 24.16 -5.75 24.83
C PHE A 303 23.54 -4.99 25.99
N PHE A 304 23.77 -5.48 27.22
CA PHE A 304 23.35 -4.84 28.46
C PHE A 304 24.50 -4.06 29.09
N LEU A 305 24.15 -3.21 30.07
CA LEU A 305 25.12 -2.37 30.77
C LEU A 305 26.08 -3.15 31.68
N ASP A 306 25.73 -4.38 32.04
CA ASP A 306 26.57 -5.29 32.83
C ASP A 306 27.46 -6.18 31.95
N GLU A 307 27.66 -5.81 30.69
CA GLU A 307 28.45 -6.52 29.69
C GLU A 307 27.89 -7.90 29.29
N THR A 308 26.70 -8.27 29.80
CA THR A 308 25.98 -9.44 29.30
C THR A 308 25.31 -9.13 27.95
N PHE A 309 24.89 -10.17 27.24
CA PHE A 309 24.18 -10.03 25.98
C PHE A 309 23.10 -11.09 25.83
N GLU A 310 22.05 -10.75 25.09
CA GLU A 310 20.99 -11.68 24.70
C GLU A 310 20.83 -11.66 23.18
N GLU A 311 20.67 -12.84 22.59
CA GLU A 311 20.38 -12.98 21.18
C GLU A 311 18.86 -13.03 20.98
N ILE A 312 18.33 -12.06 20.24
CA ILE A 312 16.91 -11.99 19.91
C ILE A 312 16.69 -12.20 18.42
N THR A 313 15.54 -12.78 18.07
CA THR A 313 15.09 -12.87 16.69
C THR A 313 14.37 -11.58 16.28
N TYR A 314 14.53 -11.17 15.02
CA TYR A 314 13.78 -10.06 14.46
C TYR A 314 13.34 -10.37 13.03
N ASP A 315 12.36 -9.60 12.56
CA ASP A 315 11.87 -9.60 11.19
C ASP A 315 11.70 -8.16 10.68
N MET A 316 11.32 -8.00 9.41
CA MET A 316 11.16 -6.68 8.79
C MET A 316 10.11 -5.77 9.47
N ALA A 317 9.22 -6.33 10.29
CA ALA A 317 8.14 -5.63 10.97
C ALA A 317 8.42 -5.44 12.48
N THR A 318 9.57 -5.89 12.97
CA THR A 318 9.93 -5.85 14.39
C THR A 318 10.33 -4.45 14.81
N THR A 319 9.63 -3.94 15.82
CA THR A 319 9.90 -2.62 16.40
C THR A 319 10.76 -2.74 17.66
N VAL A 320 11.33 -1.62 18.11
CA VAL A 320 12.01 -1.55 19.42
C VAL A 320 11.08 -1.95 20.55
N ALA A 321 9.80 -1.57 20.49
CA ALA A 321 8.81 -1.96 21.48
C ALA A 321 8.62 -3.48 21.52
N ASP A 322 8.51 -4.13 20.36
CA ASP A 322 8.40 -5.60 20.27
C ASP A 322 9.65 -6.28 20.85
N ALA A 323 10.85 -5.78 20.52
CA ALA A 323 12.11 -6.31 21.03
C ALA A 323 12.22 -6.17 22.56
N VAL A 324 11.82 -5.02 23.10
CA VAL A 324 11.79 -4.79 24.55
C VAL A 324 10.80 -5.71 25.24
N GLU A 325 9.61 -5.92 24.67
CA GLU A 325 8.63 -6.88 25.21
C GLU A 325 9.22 -8.30 25.29
N VAL A 326 9.94 -8.75 24.26
CA VAL A 326 10.63 -10.05 24.28
C VAL A 326 11.66 -10.11 25.40
N LEU A 327 12.52 -9.10 25.53
CA LEU A 327 13.57 -9.07 26.56
C LEU A 327 13.00 -9.08 27.98
N ILE A 328 11.88 -8.40 28.23
CA ILE A 328 11.23 -8.35 29.56
C ILE A 328 10.73 -9.73 29.99
N THR A 329 10.37 -10.61 29.06
CA THR A 329 9.90 -11.96 29.38
C THR A 329 11.02 -12.91 29.78
N LEU A 330 12.28 -12.53 29.62
CA LEU A 330 13.43 -13.37 29.95
C LEU A 330 13.64 -13.43 31.48
N PRO A 331 13.93 -14.62 32.04
CA PRO A 331 13.97 -14.85 33.48
C PRO A 331 15.05 -14.04 34.24
N HIS A 332 16.01 -13.42 33.54
CA HIS A 332 17.11 -12.66 34.14
C HIS A 332 16.90 -11.13 34.11
N MET A 333 15.78 -10.64 33.56
CA MET A 333 15.61 -9.21 33.22
C MET A 333 14.78 -8.37 34.21
N TYR A 334 14.18 -8.98 35.25
CA TYR A 334 13.32 -8.27 36.22
C TYR A 334 14.01 -7.11 36.96
N THR A 335 15.34 -7.09 37.05
CA THR A 335 16.12 -6.06 37.77
C THR A 335 16.59 -4.90 36.88
N TYR A 336 16.62 -5.08 35.55
CA TYR A 336 17.28 -4.15 34.61
C TYR A 336 16.32 -3.13 33.98
N ILE A 337 15.02 -3.42 33.98
CA ILE A 337 13.99 -2.61 33.30
C ILE A 337 13.83 -1.23 33.95
N SER A 338 14.06 -1.10 35.25
CA SER A 338 14.07 0.20 35.95
C SER A 338 15.14 1.16 35.44
N TYR A 339 16.24 0.68 34.87
CA TYR A 339 17.32 1.53 34.33
C TYR A 339 17.12 1.85 32.85
N LEU A 340 16.56 0.92 32.07
CA LEU A 340 16.21 1.15 30.66
C LEU A 340 15.14 2.24 30.51
N TRP A 341 14.24 2.39 31.50
CA TRP A 341 13.20 3.42 31.54
C TRP A 341 13.70 4.80 32.03
N VAL A 342 14.75 4.84 32.86
CA VAL A 342 15.31 6.10 33.42
C VAL A 342 16.30 6.77 32.46
N ALA A 343 16.97 6.00 31.61
CA ALA A 343 17.76 6.53 30.50
C ALA A 343 16.86 6.74 29.27
N GLY A 344 16.03 7.78 29.31
CA GLY A 344 15.35 8.29 28.12
C GLY A 344 16.34 8.83 27.09
N THR A 345 17.06 7.92 26.40
CA THR A 345 17.85 8.10 25.17
C THR A 345 18.48 6.75 24.83
N ILE A 346 17.70 5.79 24.34
CA ILE A 346 18.25 4.91 23.29
C ILE A 346 18.02 5.68 22.00
N SER A 347 19.02 6.47 21.64
CA SER A 347 19.10 7.21 20.38
C SER A 347 19.07 6.21 19.23
N THR A 348 17.85 5.92 18.76
CA THR A 348 17.44 6.14 17.37
C THR A 348 18.50 5.87 16.30
N GLU A 349 18.88 4.61 16.10
CA GLU A 349 19.24 4.06 14.79
C GLU A 349 19.46 2.55 14.97
N LYS A 350 18.74 1.75 14.16
CA LYS A 350 18.92 0.30 13.96
C LYS A 350 18.24 -0.65 14.95
N LEU A 351 16.92 -0.70 14.85
CA LEU A 351 16.23 -1.97 14.53
C LEU A 351 15.71 -1.87 13.09
N VAL A 352 16.65 -1.62 12.18
CA VAL A 352 16.60 -1.79 10.73
C VAL A 352 18.01 -2.15 10.32
#